data_AF-A0A2A5EIE5-F1
#
_entry.id   AF-A0A2A5EIE5-F1
#
_cell.length_a   1.000
_cell.length_b   1.000
_cell.length_c   1.000
_cell.angle_alpha   90.00
_cell.angle_beta   90.00
_cell.angle_gamma   90.00
#
_symmetry.space_group_name_H-M   'P 1'
#
loop_
_entity.id
_entity.type
_entity.pdbx_description
1 polymer ?
#
loop_
_entity_poly.entity_id
_entity_poly.type
_entity_poly.pdbx_seq_one_letter_code
_entity_poly.pdbx_strand_id
1 'polypeptide(L)'
;MSTCKPDEDIPVTGEYRLGPKGEAYIKFTPGSYWIYENDKSKELDTITMQWYYSKMINLKGERNSFSREDIDLKMGPYIFDLQHPYPDATPSPLPHVFVFHTQKGPSRSGIFFYPFDTNLQGGNSGQVTKLNQLHDSLKIQDQWYYDVAEFEADIDYIWDERRTKYFWAKNIGLVKREKYMNFTEEYIEGWELIDFDVSQ
;
A
#
# COMPACT_ATOMS: atom_id res chain seq x y z
N MET A 1 -13.90 -46.47 -11.10
CA MET A 1 -14.68 -45.47 -10.33
C MET A 1 -13.67 -44.48 -9.77
N SER A 2 -13.64 -43.26 -10.32
CA SER A 2 -12.75 -42.20 -9.85
C SER A 2 -13.32 -41.62 -8.57
N THR A 3 -12.67 -41.84 -7.43
CA THR A 3 -12.98 -41.13 -6.19
C THR A 3 -12.29 -39.77 -6.23
N CYS A 4 -12.94 -38.76 -6.80
CA CYS A 4 -12.62 -37.38 -6.44
C CYS A 4 -13.08 -37.22 -4.99
N LYS A 5 -12.15 -37.06 -4.04
CA LYS A 5 -12.52 -36.47 -2.76
C LYS A 5 -12.99 -35.04 -3.09
N PRO A 6 -14.11 -34.56 -2.54
CA PRO A 6 -14.34 -33.12 -2.56
C PRO A 6 -13.12 -32.51 -1.87
N ASP A 7 -12.47 -31.55 -2.53
CA ASP A 7 -11.51 -30.70 -1.86
C ASP A 7 -12.28 -30.10 -0.68
N GLU A 8 -11.98 -30.57 0.54
CA GLU A 8 -12.51 -29.95 1.74
C GLU A 8 -11.87 -28.57 1.80
N ASP A 9 -12.55 -27.59 1.22
CA ASP A 9 -12.24 -26.17 1.36
C ASP A 9 -12.11 -25.92 2.87
N ILE A 10 -10.88 -25.77 3.36
CA ILE A 10 -10.64 -25.48 4.77
C ILE A 10 -11.29 -24.11 5.02
N PRO A 11 -12.31 -24.02 5.89
CA PRO A 11 -12.99 -22.76 6.11
C PRO A 11 -11.97 -21.75 6.62
N VAL A 12 -11.84 -20.65 5.89
CA VAL A 12 -11.01 -19.53 6.29
C VAL A 12 -11.65 -18.93 7.53
N THR A 13 -11.04 -19.18 8.69
CA THR A 13 -11.49 -18.68 10.00
C THR A 13 -10.33 -17.93 10.65
N GLY A 14 -10.61 -16.74 11.19
CA GLY A 14 -9.59 -15.94 11.88
C GLY A 14 -9.88 -14.44 11.90
N GLU A 15 -9.01 -13.74 12.64
CA GLU A 15 -8.92 -12.27 12.62
C GLU A 15 -7.75 -11.84 11.74
N TYR A 16 -8.01 -10.94 10.81
CA TYR A 16 -7.01 -10.34 9.92
C TYR A 16 -6.79 -8.90 10.34
N ARG A 17 -5.59 -8.59 10.79
CA ARG A 17 -5.18 -7.26 11.24
C ARG A 17 -3.90 -6.88 10.55
N LEU A 18 -3.73 -5.58 10.28
CA LEU A 18 -2.47 -5.08 9.73
C LEU A 18 -1.35 -5.27 10.76
N GLY A 19 -1.71 -5.06 12.04
CA GLY A 19 -0.84 -5.25 13.20
C GLY A 19 0.29 -4.22 13.28
N PRO A 20 1.04 -4.19 14.41
CA PRO A 20 2.00 -3.12 14.69
C PRO A 20 3.10 -2.98 13.63
N LYS A 21 3.47 -4.08 12.97
CA LYS A 21 4.50 -4.07 11.92
C LYS A 21 4.03 -3.38 10.65
N GLY A 22 2.81 -3.63 10.19
CA GLY A 22 2.26 -2.96 9.01
C GLY A 22 1.81 -1.54 9.35
N GLU A 23 1.19 -1.34 10.51
CA GLU A 23 0.75 -0.02 10.98
C GLU A 23 1.90 0.98 11.06
N ALA A 24 3.10 0.53 11.45
CA ALA A 24 4.30 1.36 11.51
C ALA A 24 4.62 2.11 10.20
N TYR A 25 4.12 1.68 9.04
CA TYR A 25 4.38 2.32 7.76
C TYR A 25 3.33 3.33 7.33
N ILE A 26 2.09 3.27 7.86
CA ILE A 26 0.96 4.02 7.29
C ILE A 26 0.07 4.69 8.35
N LYS A 27 0.11 4.22 9.60
CA LYS A 27 -0.71 4.74 10.69
C LYS A 27 0.07 5.83 11.41
N PHE A 28 -0.40 7.06 11.29
CA PHE A 28 0.18 8.23 11.93
C PHE A 28 -0.92 9.05 12.58
N THR A 29 -0.55 9.80 13.62
CA THR A 29 -1.45 10.70 14.33
C THR A 29 -1.87 11.87 13.41
N PRO A 30 -3.15 12.26 13.39
CA PRO A 30 -3.61 13.44 12.67
C PRO A 30 -2.78 14.68 13.04
N GLY A 31 -2.37 15.44 12.01
CA GLY A 31 -1.43 16.56 12.14
C GLY A 31 0.00 16.21 11.74
N SER A 32 0.37 14.92 11.68
CA SER A 32 1.65 14.49 11.08
C SER A 32 1.76 14.98 9.63
N TYR A 33 2.95 15.43 9.21
CA TYR A 33 3.16 15.98 7.88
C TYR A 33 4.44 15.50 7.20
N TRP A 34 4.46 15.64 5.88
CA TRP A 34 5.56 15.33 4.99
C TRP A 34 5.69 16.42 3.94
N ILE A 35 6.91 16.91 3.72
CA ILE A 35 7.24 17.89 2.68
C ILE A 35 8.18 17.22 1.69
N TYR A 36 7.79 17.20 0.42
CA TYR A 36 8.53 16.59 -0.67
C TYR A 36 9.03 17.66 -1.63
N GLU A 37 10.21 17.43 -2.21
CA GLU A 37 10.73 18.21 -3.34
C GLU A 37 10.78 17.35 -4.60
N ASN A 38 10.32 17.89 -5.73
CA ASN A 38 10.53 17.30 -7.05
C ASN A 38 11.98 17.49 -7.50
N ASP A 39 12.66 16.42 -7.87
CA ASP A 39 14.08 16.45 -8.21
C ASP A 39 14.40 17.22 -9.50
N LYS A 40 13.43 17.38 -10.42
CA LYS A 40 13.55 18.12 -11.68
C LYS A 40 13.06 19.55 -11.56
N SER A 41 11.80 19.75 -11.16
CA SER A 41 11.13 21.05 -11.17
C SER A 41 11.45 21.90 -9.95
N LYS A 42 11.95 21.28 -8.86
CA LYS A 42 12.15 21.93 -7.55
C LYS A 42 10.86 22.44 -6.91
N GLU A 43 9.71 21.96 -7.39
CA GLU A 43 8.43 22.21 -6.74
C GLU A 43 8.34 21.47 -5.41
N LEU A 44 7.64 22.09 -4.46
CA LEU A 44 7.35 21.50 -3.16
C LEU A 44 5.91 21.00 -3.12
N ASP A 45 5.71 19.83 -2.52
CA ASP A 45 4.40 19.31 -2.17
C ASP A 45 4.36 19.02 -0.67
N THR A 46 3.21 19.24 -0.04
CA THR A 46 3.02 19.01 1.40
C THR A 46 1.79 18.15 1.61
N ILE A 47 2.00 17.05 2.32
CA ILE A 47 0.95 16.11 2.67
C ILE A 47 0.81 16.11 4.19
N THR A 48 -0.42 16.12 4.68
CA THR A 48 -0.72 16.08 6.12
C THR A 48 -1.73 14.98 6.41
N MET A 49 -1.47 14.17 7.42
CA MET A 49 -2.43 13.20 7.94
C MET A 49 -3.62 13.94 8.55
N GLN A 50 -4.80 13.76 7.96
CA GLN A 50 -6.03 14.41 8.41
C GLN A 50 -6.81 13.54 9.36
N TRP A 51 -6.90 12.24 9.08
CA TRP A 51 -7.56 11.25 9.92
C TRP A 51 -7.10 9.85 9.54
N TYR A 52 -7.22 8.94 10.51
CA TYR A 52 -7.03 7.51 10.36
C TYR A 52 -8.20 6.81 11.06
N TYR A 53 -8.84 5.88 10.38
CA TYR A 53 -9.93 5.07 10.88
C TYR A 53 -9.56 3.60 10.74
N SER A 54 -9.75 2.85 11.83
CA SER A 54 -9.65 1.40 11.83
C SER A 54 -10.84 0.84 12.60
N LYS A 55 -11.49 -0.17 12.02
CA LYS A 55 -12.54 -0.94 12.68
C LYS A 55 -12.37 -2.42 12.37
N MET A 56 -12.69 -3.25 13.37
CA MET A 56 -12.91 -4.67 13.09
C MET A 56 -14.33 -4.85 12.53
N ILE A 57 -14.43 -5.51 11.39
CA ILE A 57 -15.69 -5.97 10.81
C ILE A 57 -15.74 -7.49 10.76
N ASN A 58 -16.93 -8.05 10.93
CA ASN A 58 -17.18 -9.47 10.81
C ASN A 58 -17.88 -9.73 9.48
N LEU A 59 -17.24 -10.50 8.61
CA LEU A 59 -17.77 -10.90 7.31
C LEU A 59 -18.23 -12.35 7.39
N LYS A 60 -19.50 -12.56 7.07
CA LYS A 60 -20.12 -13.88 7.06
C LYS A 60 -20.62 -14.20 5.66
N GLY A 61 -20.06 -15.23 5.08
CA GLY A 61 -20.48 -15.85 3.85
C GLY A 61 -21.32 -17.12 4.07
N GLU A 62 -21.71 -17.75 2.97
CA GLU A 62 -22.34 -19.07 2.94
C GLU A 62 -21.38 -20.19 3.34
N ARG A 63 -20.09 -20.06 3.00
CA ARG A 63 -19.05 -21.07 3.29
C ARG A 63 -17.98 -20.59 4.26
N ASN A 64 -17.60 -19.32 4.17
CA ASN A 64 -16.52 -18.75 4.99
C ASN A 64 -17.02 -17.68 5.96
N SER A 65 -16.36 -17.55 7.10
CA SER A 65 -16.58 -16.41 8.01
C SER A 65 -15.28 -15.97 8.65
N PHE A 66 -14.96 -14.70 8.53
CA PHE A 66 -13.76 -14.12 9.14
C PHE A 66 -14.00 -12.70 9.64
N SER A 67 -13.13 -12.26 10.53
CA SER A 67 -13.08 -10.88 11.00
C SER A 67 -11.89 -10.18 10.36
N ARG A 68 -12.05 -8.97 9.86
CA ARG A 68 -10.91 -8.18 9.36
C ARG A 68 -10.94 -6.75 9.87
N GLU A 69 -9.76 -6.18 9.94
CA GLU A 69 -9.56 -4.76 10.17
C GLU A 69 -9.80 -4.01 8.84
N ASP A 70 -10.88 -3.24 8.75
CA ASP A 70 -11.05 -2.25 7.69
C ASP A 70 -10.31 -0.98 8.11
N ILE A 71 -9.41 -0.50 7.24
CA ILE A 71 -8.61 0.69 7.47
C ILE A 71 -8.89 1.70 6.37
N ASP A 72 -9.22 2.92 6.77
CA ASP A 72 -9.30 4.08 5.90
C ASP A 72 -8.42 5.19 6.49
N LEU A 73 -7.71 5.94 5.67
CA LEU A 73 -6.98 7.13 6.11
C LEU A 73 -7.02 8.23 5.06
N LYS A 74 -6.79 9.47 5.48
CA LYS A 74 -6.71 10.61 4.57
C LYS A 74 -5.46 11.42 4.80
N MET A 75 -4.72 11.64 3.72
CA MET A 75 -3.46 12.36 3.70
C MET A 75 -3.53 13.44 2.62
N GLY A 76 -3.71 14.70 3.03
CA GLY A 76 -3.92 15.81 2.09
C GLY A 76 -5.10 15.56 1.12
N PRO A 77 -4.91 15.62 -0.21
CA PRO A 77 -5.97 15.35 -1.18
C PRO A 77 -6.25 13.85 -1.39
N TYR A 78 -5.45 12.98 -0.78
CA TYR A 78 -5.49 11.54 -0.99
C TYR A 78 -6.32 10.85 0.07
N ILE A 79 -7.24 9.99 -0.37
CA ILE A 79 -7.94 9.04 0.51
C ILE A 79 -7.34 7.68 0.23
N PHE A 80 -7.01 6.96 1.29
CA PHE A 80 -6.55 5.60 1.21
C PHE A 80 -7.56 4.69 1.88
N ASP A 81 -7.93 3.64 1.17
CA ASP A 81 -8.83 2.61 1.65
C ASP A 81 -8.20 1.23 1.46
N LEU A 82 -8.46 0.36 2.42
CA LEU A 82 -8.16 -1.05 2.32
C LEU A 82 -9.14 -1.71 1.34
N GLN A 83 -8.62 -2.36 0.29
CA GLN A 83 -9.42 -3.27 -0.51
C GLN A 83 -9.08 -4.71 -0.19
N HIS A 84 -10.11 -5.53 -0.06
CA HIS A 84 -9.94 -6.94 0.23
C HIS A 84 -11.12 -7.77 -0.33
N PRO A 85 -10.86 -8.95 -0.91
CA PRO A 85 -11.89 -9.77 -1.57
C PRO A 85 -13.02 -10.22 -0.62
N TYR A 86 -14.17 -10.55 -1.21
CA TYR A 86 -15.40 -10.98 -0.53
C TYR A 86 -15.29 -12.42 0.02
N PRO A 87 -15.90 -12.73 1.18
CA PRO A 87 -15.70 -13.97 1.91
C PRO A 87 -15.93 -15.27 1.14
N ASP A 88 -16.93 -15.34 0.27
CA ASP A 88 -17.19 -16.54 -0.54
C ASP A 88 -16.67 -16.44 -1.98
N ALA A 89 -16.13 -15.29 -2.38
CA ALA A 89 -15.54 -15.09 -3.71
C ALA A 89 -14.02 -15.37 -3.73
N THR A 90 -13.42 -15.71 -2.58
CA THR A 90 -11.99 -16.00 -2.45
C THR A 90 -11.77 -17.51 -2.29
N PRO A 91 -11.31 -18.24 -3.34
CA PRO A 91 -11.13 -19.69 -3.29
C PRO A 91 -9.81 -20.14 -2.64
N SER A 92 -8.97 -19.23 -2.14
CA SER A 92 -7.60 -19.52 -1.73
C SER A 92 -7.00 -18.39 -0.87
N PRO A 93 -5.86 -18.59 -0.16
CA PRO A 93 -5.52 -17.93 1.10
C PRO A 93 -4.94 -16.52 0.92
N LEU A 94 -5.55 -15.69 0.07
CA LEU A 94 -5.25 -14.26 0.05
C LEU A 94 -6.03 -13.40 1.07
N PRO A 95 -6.73 -13.91 2.13
CA PRO A 95 -7.33 -13.01 3.10
C PRO A 95 -6.29 -12.30 3.98
N HIS A 96 -5.01 -12.59 3.78
CA HIS A 96 -3.90 -12.00 4.53
C HIS A 96 -3.34 -10.73 3.88
N VAL A 97 -3.75 -10.39 2.65
CA VAL A 97 -3.16 -9.25 1.93
C VAL A 97 -4.00 -8.00 2.14
N PHE A 98 -3.42 -7.04 2.85
CA PHE A 98 -3.91 -5.67 2.89
C PHE A 98 -3.40 -4.95 1.65
N VAL A 99 -4.27 -4.54 0.73
CA VAL A 99 -3.89 -3.67 -0.39
C VAL A 99 -4.43 -2.28 -0.11
N PHE A 100 -3.55 -1.30 -0.05
CA PHE A 100 -3.92 0.09 0.18
C PHE A 100 -3.98 0.83 -1.13
N HIS A 101 -5.18 1.30 -1.44
CA HIS A 101 -5.43 2.11 -2.60
C HIS A 101 -5.27 3.56 -2.22
N THR A 102 -4.97 4.41 -3.19
CA THR A 102 -5.03 5.85 -3.03
C THR A 102 -5.96 6.41 -4.09
N GLN A 103 -6.82 7.37 -3.72
CA GLN A 103 -7.75 8.04 -4.63
C GLN A 103 -7.38 9.52 -4.79
N LYS A 104 -7.26 9.97 -6.04
CA LYS A 104 -7.24 11.39 -6.44
C LYS A 104 -8.20 11.57 -7.62
N GLY A 105 -9.36 12.18 -7.38
CA GLY A 105 -10.43 12.24 -8.39
C GLY A 105 -11.09 10.87 -8.63
N PRO A 106 -11.48 10.50 -9.88
CA PRO A 106 -12.12 9.21 -10.16
C PRO A 106 -11.15 8.01 -10.19
N SER A 107 -9.84 8.26 -10.17
CA SER A 107 -8.80 7.25 -10.34
C SER A 107 -8.30 6.68 -9.01
N ARG A 108 -7.94 5.39 -9.02
CA ARG A 108 -7.42 4.65 -7.85
C ARG A 108 -6.24 3.76 -8.22
N SER A 109 -5.16 3.81 -7.45
CA SER A 109 -4.00 2.90 -7.56
C SER A 109 -3.77 2.16 -6.25
N GLY A 110 -3.52 0.86 -6.29
CA GLY A 110 -2.92 0.12 -5.18
C GLY A 110 -1.43 0.44 -5.12
N ILE A 111 -0.93 0.99 -4.02
CA ILE A 111 0.47 1.48 -3.95
C ILE A 111 1.29 0.88 -2.80
N PHE A 112 0.65 0.05 -1.98
CA PHE A 112 1.25 -0.62 -0.86
C PHE A 112 0.46 -1.88 -0.57
N PHE A 113 1.14 -2.97 -0.17
CA PHE A 113 0.45 -4.09 0.44
C PHE A 113 1.23 -4.73 1.59
N TYR A 114 0.50 -5.45 2.45
CA TYR A 114 1.05 -6.18 3.59
C TYR A 114 0.38 -7.56 3.69
N PRO A 115 1.09 -8.66 4.04
CA PRO A 115 2.48 -8.75 4.44
C PRO A 115 3.46 -8.45 3.32
N PHE A 116 4.69 -8.06 3.69
CA PHE A 116 5.77 -7.86 2.74
C PHE A 116 6.30 -9.22 2.27
N ASP A 117 5.82 -9.67 1.12
CA ASP A 117 6.26 -10.91 0.45
C ASP A 117 6.41 -10.62 -1.05
N THR A 118 7.60 -10.91 -1.58
CA THR A 118 7.94 -10.68 -2.99
C THR A 118 7.21 -11.62 -3.95
N ASN A 119 6.60 -12.70 -3.44
CA ASN A 119 5.78 -13.62 -4.24
C ASN A 119 4.32 -13.17 -4.33
N LEU A 120 3.93 -12.16 -3.55
CA LEU A 120 2.59 -11.59 -3.58
C LEU A 120 2.53 -10.37 -4.50
N GLN A 121 1.35 -10.19 -5.10
CA GLN A 121 1.03 -9.01 -5.90
C GLN A 121 -0.33 -8.49 -5.43
N GLY A 122 -0.45 -7.17 -5.37
CA GLY A 122 -1.70 -6.44 -5.23
C GLY A 122 -2.04 -5.70 -6.51
N GLY A 123 -3.03 -4.82 -6.46
CA GLY A 123 -3.34 -3.93 -7.57
C GLY A 123 -4.82 -3.57 -7.66
N ASN A 124 -5.16 -2.79 -8.68
CA ASN A 124 -6.53 -2.34 -8.94
C ASN A 124 -6.81 -2.33 -10.44
N SER A 125 -7.96 -2.83 -10.87
CA SER A 125 -8.50 -2.58 -12.23
C SER A 125 -7.50 -2.71 -13.39
N GLY A 126 -6.62 -3.72 -13.37
CA GLY A 126 -5.62 -3.96 -14.44
C GLY A 126 -4.22 -3.43 -14.13
N GLN A 127 -4.03 -2.67 -13.06
CA GLN A 127 -2.73 -2.40 -12.44
C GLN A 127 -2.27 -3.62 -11.63
N VAL A 128 -0.98 -3.88 -11.70
CA VAL A 128 -0.23 -4.80 -10.83
C VAL A 128 0.72 -4.00 -9.95
N THR A 129 0.65 -4.27 -8.64
CA THR A 129 1.54 -3.70 -7.65
C THR A 129 2.33 -4.82 -6.98
N LYS A 130 3.65 -4.75 -7.04
CA LYS A 130 4.55 -5.76 -6.46
C LYS A 130 5.47 -5.14 -5.42
N LEU A 131 5.83 -5.92 -4.41
CA LEU A 131 6.96 -5.60 -3.54
C LEU A 131 8.24 -5.91 -4.32
N ASN A 132 9.02 -4.88 -4.64
CA ASN A 132 10.27 -5.05 -5.37
C ASN A 132 11.40 -5.44 -4.40
N GLN A 133 11.53 -4.72 -3.28
CA GLN A 133 12.61 -4.93 -2.32
C GLN A 133 12.25 -4.43 -0.92
N LEU A 134 12.84 -5.09 0.10
CA LEU A 134 12.96 -4.54 1.45
C LEU A 134 14.41 -4.12 1.65
N HIS A 135 14.62 -2.85 1.96
CA HIS A 135 15.94 -2.28 2.22
C HIS A 135 16.14 -2.15 3.73
N ASP A 136 17.26 -2.67 4.25
CA ASP A 136 17.65 -2.42 5.65
C ASP A 136 17.85 -0.92 5.90
N SER A 137 18.42 -0.23 4.91
CA SER A 137 18.54 1.22 4.89
C SER A 137 18.61 1.76 3.47
N LEU A 138 18.11 2.97 3.27
CA LEU A 138 18.16 3.69 2.00
C LEU A 138 18.54 5.14 2.25
N LYS A 139 19.53 5.65 1.52
CA LYS A 139 19.89 7.07 1.54
C LYS A 139 19.02 7.81 0.53
N ILE A 140 18.27 8.80 1.00
CA ILE A 140 17.51 9.73 0.16
C ILE A 140 18.06 11.11 0.47
N GLN A 141 18.59 11.77 -0.55
CA GLN A 141 19.41 12.98 -0.40
C GLN A 141 20.57 12.76 0.60
N ASP A 142 20.59 13.50 1.71
CA ASP A 142 21.59 13.41 2.76
C ASP A 142 21.12 12.71 4.04
N GLN A 143 19.93 12.12 4.02
CA GLN A 143 19.34 11.42 5.16
C GLN A 143 19.21 9.91 4.92
N TRP A 144 19.49 9.13 5.96
CA TRP A 144 19.29 7.69 5.97
C TRP A 144 17.93 7.34 6.55
N TYR A 145 17.21 6.47 5.85
CA TYR A 145 15.94 5.89 6.27
C TYR A 145 16.12 4.39 6.44
N TYR A 146 15.44 3.78 7.41
CA TYR A 146 15.62 2.37 7.79
C TYR A 146 14.34 1.57 7.56
N ASP A 147 14.49 0.26 7.37
CA ASP A 147 13.39 -0.68 7.12
C ASP A 147 12.47 -0.19 5.98
N VAL A 148 13.02 0.10 4.80
CA VAL A 148 12.28 0.73 3.68
C VAL A 148 11.70 -0.32 2.74
N ALA A 149 10.38 -0.31 2.56
CA ALA A 149 9.68 -1.15 1.60
C ALA A 149 9.52 -0.44 0.26
N GLU A 150 10.05 -1.03 -0.81
CA GLU A 150 9.93 -0.56 -2.19
C GLU A 150 8.83 -1.33 -2.91
N PHE A 151 7.77 -0.63 -3.30
CA PHE A 151 6.71 -1.14 -4.15
C PHE A 151 6.81 -0.55 -5.55
N GLU A 152 6.43 -1.32 -6.56
CA GLU A 152 6.29 -0.85 -7.93
C GLU A 152 4.86 -1.10 -8.39
N ALA A 153 4.19 -0.04 -8.86
CA ALA A 153 2.95 -0.10 -9.62
C ALA A 153 3.29 0.02 -11.11
N ASP A 154 2.83 -0.92 -11.94
CA ASP A 154 3.10 -0.92 -13.37
C ASP A 154 2.35 0.20 -14.13
N ILE A 155 1.13 0.54 -13.70
CA ILE A 155 0.27 1.58 -14.26
C ILE A 155 -0.32 2.40 -13.12
N ASP A 156 0.17 3.61 -12.87
CA ASP A 156 -0.33 4.44 -11.77
C ASP A 156 -1.42 5.43 -12.20
N TYR A 157 -2.68 5.04 -11.98
CA TYR A 157 -3.87 5.82 -12.35
C TYR A 157 -4.01 7.18 -11.63
N ILE A 158 -3.30 7.42 -10.52
CA ILE A 158 -3.44 8.66 -9.72
C ILE A 158 -2.68 9.82 -10.35
N TRP A 159 -1.62 9.52 -11.09
CA TRP A 159 -0.71 10.52 -11.63
C TRP A 159 -0.93 10.68 -13.13
N ASP A 160 -0.45 9.71 -13.91
CA ASP A 160 -0.42 9.79 -15.37
C ASP A 160 -0.34 8.40 -16.04
N GLU A 161 -0.81 7.35 -15.35
CA GLU A 161 -0.84 5.96 -15.85
C GLU A 161 0.56 5.42 -16.20
N ARG A 162 1.57 5.88 -15.47
CA ARG A 162 2.95 5.46 -15.64
C ARG A 162 3.43 4.50 -14.56
N ARG A 163 4.43 3.70 -14.91
CA ARG A 163 5.16 2.90 -13.93
C ARG A 163 5.73 3.81 -12.84
N THR A 164 5.41 3.50 -11.59
CA THR A 164 5.76 4.31 -10.44
C THR A 164 6.28 3.43 -9.32
N LYS A 165 7.39 3.84 -8.70
CA LYS A 165 7.93 3.21 -7.50
C LYS A 165 7.64 4.05 -6.27
N TYR A 166 7.33 3.37 -5.16
CA TYR A 166 7.00 3.94 -3.87
C TYR A 166 7.90 3.35 -2.79
N PHE A 167 8.56 4.21 -2.02
CA PHE A 167 9.47 3.79 -0.95
C PHE A 167 8.89 4.22 0.38
N TRP A 168 8.45 3.26 1.19
CA TRP A 168 7.84 3.49 2.50
C TRP A 168 8.82 3.11 3.60
N ALA A 169 9.26 4.08 4.40
CA ALA A 169 10.11 3.85 5.56
C ALA A 169 9.28 3.64 6.81
N LYS A 170 9.72 2.70 7.64
CA LYS A 170 9.06 2.40 8.91
C LYS A 170 9.10 3.59 9.86
N ASN A 171 7.98 3.82 10.55
CA ASN A 171 7.74 4.95 11.48
C ASN A 171 7.86 6.33 10.83
N ILE A 172 7.99 6.42 9.51
CA ILE A 172 8.11 7.68 8.78
C ILE A 172 7.03 7.77 7.71
N GLY A 173 6.79 6.73 6.92
CA GLY A 173 5.80 6.74 5.84
C GLY A 173 6.46 6.80 4.47
N LEU A 174 5.78 7.40 3.48
CA LEU A 174 6.34 7.54 2.13
C LEU A 174 7.54 8.49 2.17
N VAL A 175 8.72 8.02 1.77
CA VAL A 175 9.96 8.82 1.79
C VAL A 175 10.44 9.19 0.39
N LYS A 176 10.03 8.40 -0.62
CA LYS A 176 10.37 8.66 -2.01
C LYS A 176 9.31 8.08 -2.94
N ARG A 177 9.08 8.78 -4.05
CA ARG A 177 8.34 8.28 -5.22
C ARG A 177 9.15 8.53 -6.48
N GLU A 178 9.24 7.54 -7.36
CA GLU A 178 9.93 7.67 -8.65
C GLU A 178 8.99 7.32 -9.80
N LYS A 179 9.04 8.10 -10.87
CA LYS A 179 8.20 7.94 -12.05
C LYS A 179 9.05 7.57 -13.25
N TYR A 180 8.60 6.57 -14.02
CA TYR A 180 9.33 6.04 -15.16
C TYR A 180 8.48 6.06 -16.44
N MET A 181 9.14 6.11 -17.59
CA MET A 181 8.49 5.93 -18.88
C MET A 181 7.97 4.50 -18.98
N ASN A 182 6.77 4.38 -19.56
CA ASN A 182 6.21 3.08 -19.85
C ASN A 182 7.13 2.38 -20.87
N PHE A 183 7.47 1.11 -20.59
CA PHE A 183 8.25 0.20 -21.43
C PHE A 183 9.77 0.41 -21.54
N THR A 184 10.32 1.60 -21.25
CA THR A 184 11.76 1.87 -21.42
C THR A 184 12.57 1.95 -20.13
N GLU A 185 11.90 1.89 -18.96
CA GLU A 185 12.51 2.09 -17.63
C GLU A 185 13.26 3.43 -17.48
N GLU A 186 13.04 4.36 -18.41
CA GLU A 186 13.66 5.68 -18.39
C GLU A 186 13.05 6.50 -17.25
N TYR A 187 13.91 6.97 -16.34
CA TYR A 187 13.50 7.81 -15.24
C TYR A 187 13.04 9.20 -15.72
N ILE A 188 11.88 9.64 -15.24
CA ILE A 188 11.29 10.94 -15.61
C ILE A 188 11.54 11.97 -14.51
N GLU A 189 11.03 11.68 -13.31
CA GLU A 189 11.07 12.56 -12.15
C GLU A 189 10.89 11.75 -10.87
N GLY A 190 11.23 12.36 -9.75
CA GLY A 190 11.06 11.80 -8.43
C GLY A 190 10.68 12.88 -7.43
N TRP A 191 9.97 12.44 -6.40
CA TRP A 191 9.61 13.27 -5.26
C TRP A 191 10.29 12.65 -4.04
N GLU A 192 11.16 13.43 -3.41
CA GLU A 192 11.97 12.99 -2.28
C GLU A 192 11.58 13.78 -1.04
N LEU A 193 11.47 13.09 0.10
CA LEU A 193 11.14 13.71 1.38
C LEU A 193 12.30 14.59 1.84
N ILE A 194 12.01 15.87 2.11
CA ILE A 194 12.99 16.87 2.57
C ILE A 194 12.77 17.29 4.02
N ASP A 195 11.53 17.16 4.53
CA ASP A 195 11.19 17.48 5.91
C ASP A 195 9.92 16.74 6.34
N PHE A 196 9.79 16.43 7.62
CA PHE A 196 8.63 15.76 8.18
C PHE A 196 8.53 15.95 9.70
N ASP A 197 7.32 15.91 10.22
CA ASP A 197 7.04 15.74 11.64
C ASP A 197 5.94 14.69 11.76
N VAL A 198 6.27 13.54 12.35
CA VAL A 198 5.38 12.38 12.41
C VAL A 198 5.32 11.82 13.82
N SER A 199 4.13 11.41 14.22
CA SER A 199 3.87 10.68 15.46
C SER A 199 2.89 9.54 15.20
N GLN A 200 2.92 8.50 16.03
CA GLN A 200 2.09 7.28 15.88
C GLN A 200 1.30 6.99 17.15
#